data_AF-A0A9Q0I0M5-F1
#
_entry.id   AF-A0A9Q0I0M5-F1
#
_cell.length_a   1.000
_cell.length_b   1.000
_cell.length_c   1.000
_cell.angle_alpha   90.00
_cell.angle_beta   90.00
_cell.angle_gamma   90.00
#
_symmetry.space_group_name_H-M   'P 1'
#
loop_
_entity.id
_entity.type
_entity.pdbx_description
1 polymer ?
#
loop_
_entity_poly.entity_id
_entity_poly.type
_entity_poly.pdbx_seq_one_letter_code
_entity_poly.pdbx_strand_id
1 'polypeptide(L)'
;MDASSRFFFGLERKNGQKRLIHSMRSDTGQILSESTDIRRHAVGFYSSLFQSELGEEQEVSHGFYEGLPKVEQESSAELEADVSLDELHTALQSMENGKAPGIDGLPVEFYKTMWSVMGEDLLMVLRDSLTGGQLPLSCRRAVLTLLPKKGDLMEIKNWRPVSLLCTEYKLLSKVLATRLREVMGQVIHRDQTYCVPD
;
A
#
# COMPACT_ATOMS: atom_id res chain seq x y z
N MET A 1 24.03 -4.72 26.36
CA MET A 1 23.35 -3.80 25.45
C MET A 1 24.38 -2.79 24.99
N ASP A 2 24.80 -2.87 23.72
CA ASP A 2 25.66 -1.82 23.16
C ASP A 2 24.85 -0.53 23.06
N ALA A 3 25.28 0.49 23.80
CA ALA A 3 24.67 1.80 23.74
C ALA A 3 24.91 2.40 22.34
N SER A 4 23.85 2.93 21.71
CA SER A 4 23.98 3.61 20.42
C SER A 4 25.00 4.74 20.52
N SER A 5 26.02 4.71 19.66
CA SER A 5 27.09 5.71 19.67
C SER A 5 26.62 7.08 19.16
N ARG A 6 27.37 8.14 19.50
CA ARG A 6 27.16 9.50 18.96
C ARG A 6 27.09 9.52 17.43
N PHE A 7 27.81 8.62 16.77
CA PHE A 7 27.79 8.46 15.32
C PHE A 7 26.40 8.03 14.83
N PHE A 8 25.76 7.03 15.46
CA PHE A 8 24.41 6.58 15.10
C PHE A 8 23.36 7.67 15.32
N PHE A 9 23.41 8.40 16.44
CA PHE A 9 22.51 9.55 16.65
C PHE A 9 22.72 10.66 15.61
N GLY A 10 23.97 10.89 15.19
CA GLY A 10 24.29 11.83 14.12
C GLY A 10 23.69 11.42 12.77
N LEU A 11 23.73 10.13 12.43
CA LEU A 11 23.10 9.56 11.24
C LEU A 11 21.59 9.75 11.26
N GLU A 12 20.93 9.40 12.36
CA GLU A 12 19.47 9.55 12.50
C GLU A 12 19.04 11.00 12.40
N ARG A 13 19.75 11.92 13.04
CA ARG A 13 19.48 13.37 12.91
C ARG A 13 19.63 13.83 11.46
N LYS A 14 20.68 13.41 10.75
CA LYS A 14 20.89 13.76 9.34
C LYS A 14 19.78 13.19 8.46
N ASN A 15 19.34 11.97 8.71
CA ASN A 15 18.23 11.34 7.98
C ASN A 15 16.90 12.05 8.25
N GLY A 16 16.62 12.43 9.51
CA GLY A 16 15.45 13.21 9.88
C GLY A 16 15.43 14.57 9.19
N GLN A 17 16.57 15.29 9.15
CA GLN A 17 16.68 16.58 8.48
C GLN A 17 16.43 16.48 6.97
N LYS A 18 16.92 15.42 6.30
CA LYS A 18 16.67 15.21 4.86
C LYS A 18 15.19 14.99 4.51
N ARG A 19 14.39 14.52 5.47
CA ARG A 19 12.95 14.29 5.29
C ARG A 19 12.12 15.54 5.58
N LEU A 20 12.72 16.56 6.19
CA LEU A 20 12.01 17.80 6.50
C LEU A 20 11.89 18.66 5.23
N ILE A 21 10.66 19.04 4.90
CA ILE A 21 10.38 19.97 3.82
C ILE A 21 10.44 21.38 4.42
N HIS A 22 11.58 22.05 4.28
CA HIS A 22 11.76 23.43 4.76
C HIS A 22 11.02 24.45 3.90
N SER A 23 10.97 24.20 2.59
CA SER A 23 10.31 25.08 1.63
C SER A 23 9.95 24.31 0.36
N MET A 24 8.93 24.78 -0.34
CA MET A 24 8.46 24.21 -1.60
C MET A 24 8.05 25.32 -2.56
N ARG A 25 8.30 25.16 -3.86
CA ARG A 25 7.86 26.10 -4.90
C ARG A 25 6.44 25.72 -5.32
N SER A 26 5.53 26.69 -5.24
CA SER A 26 4.17 26.55 -5.75
C SER A 26 4.11 26.62 -7.28
N ASP A 27 2.95 26.32 -7.85
CA ASP A 27 2.71 26.36 -9.30
C ASP A 27 2.87 27.77 -9.90
N THR A 28 2.71 28.82 -9.08
CA THR A 28 2.90 30.23 -9.48
C THR A 28 4.36 30.69 -9.39
N GLY A 29 5.27 29.82 -8.94
CA GLY A 29 6.67 30.14 -8.70
C GLY A 29 6.98 30.71 -7.31
N GLN A 30 5.96 31.01 -6.49
CA GLN A 30 6.15 31.47 -5.11
C GLN A 30 6.79 30.38 -4.24
N ILE A 31 7.77 30.74 -3.40
CA ILE A 31 8.36 29.87 -2.39
C ILE A 31 7.47 29.85 -1.14
N LEU A 32 6.94 28.68 -0.83
CA LEU A 32 6.19 28.37 0.39
C LEU A 32 7.18 27.90 1.45
N SER A 33 7.13 28.47 2.65
CA SER A 33 7.94 28.07 3.81
C SER A 33 7.10 27.72 5.04
N GLU A 34 5.86 28.19 5.09
CA GLU A 34 4.91 27.83 6.14
C GLU A 34 4.39 26.41 6.00
N SER A 35 4.42 25.65 7.09
CA SER A 35 4.08 24.22 7.10
C SER A 35 2.63 23.95 6.64
N THR A 36 1.71 24.87 6.90
CA THR A 36 0.30 24.79 6.47
C THR A 36 0.18 24.91 4.96
N ASP A 37 0.94 25.82 4.35
CA ASP A 37 0.88 26.09 2.92
C ASP A 37 1.58 24.99 2.13
N ILE A 38 2.73 24.50 2.62
CA ILE A 38 3.41 23.32 2.08
C ILE A 38 2.47 22.12 2.10
N ARG A 39 1.78 21.87 3.22
CA ARG A 39 0.82 20.75 3.34
C ARG A 39 -0.36 20.92 2.38
N ARG A 40 -0.93 22.13 2.28
CA ARG A 40 -2.05 22.41 1.37
C ARG A 40 -1.65 22.20 -0.08
N HIS A 41 -0.49 22.69 -0.48
CA HIS A 41 0.04 22.49 -1.83
C HIS A 41 0.30 21.01 -2.11
N ALA A 42 0.87 20.27 -1.14
CA ALA A 42 1.07 18.84 -1.27
C ALA A 42 -0.23 18.04 -1.41
N VAL A 43 -1.24 18.35 -0.60
CA VAL A 43 -2.57 17.73 -0.72
C VAL A 43 -3.15 18.03 -2.11
N GLY A 44 -3.17 19.29 -2.54
CA GLY A 44 -3.71 19.67 -3.85
C GLY A 44 -3.03 18.94 -5.01
N PHE A 45 -1.70 18.91 -5.01
CA PHE A 45 -0.91 18.24 -6.04
C PHE A 45 -1.22 16.73 -6.10
N TYR A 46 -1.13 16.01 -4.98
CA TYR A 46 -1.35 14.56 -4.99
C TYR A 46 -2.82 14.18 -5.15
N SER A 47 -3.76 15.00 -4.65
CA SER A 47 -5.19 14.80 -4.92
C SER A 47 -5.49 14.89 -6.41
N SER A 48 -4.91 15.87 -7.11
CA SER A 48 -5.04 15.98 -8.57
C SER A 48 -4.33 14.82 -9.28
N LEU A 49 -3.13 14.45 -8.85
CA LEU A 49 -2.34 13.37 -9.48
C LEU A 49 -3.01 12.00 -9.36
N PHE A 50 -3.68 11.72 -8.24
CA PHE A 50 -4.36 10.46 -7.98
C PHE A 50 -5.86 10.50 -8.29
N GLN A 51 -6.35 11.59 -8.86
CA GLN A 51 -7.73 11.67 -9.33
C GLN A 51 -7.91 10.71 -10.51
N SER A 52 -8.99 9.93 -10.50
CA SER A 52 -9.34 9.08 -11.64
C SER A 52 -9.58 9.97 -12.87
N GLU A 53 -8.86 9.69 -13.96
CA GLU A 53 -9.10 10.29 -15.28
C GLU A 53 -10.24 9.56 -16.03
N LEU A 54 -10.63 8.37 -15.56
CA LEU A 54 -11.77 7.63 -16.07
C LEU A 54 -13.06 8.19 -15.44
N GLY A 55 -14.00 8.62 -16.29
CA GLY A 55 -15.38 8.92 -15.86
C GLY A 55 -16.12 7.63 -15.51
N GLU A 56 -17.15 7.74 -14.67
CA GLU A 56 -17.94 6.61 -14.12
C GLU A 56 -18.59 5.69 -15.18
N GLU A 57 -18.56 6.06 -16.47
CA GLU A 57 -19.29 5.40 -17.56
C GLU A 57 -18.42 4.89 -18.73
N GLN A 58 -17.09 4.98 -18.67
CA GLN A 58 -16.27 4.34 -19.71
C GLN A 58 -16.12 2.85 -19.41
N GLU A 59 -17.12 2.06 -19.81
CA GLU A 59 -16.94 0.62 -19.99
C GLU A 59 -15.77 0.42 -20.96
N VAL A 60 -14.64 -0.07 -20.45
CA VAL A 60 -13.56 -0.60 -21.28
C VAL A 60 -14.22 -1.63 -22.19
N SER A 61 -14.20 -1.40 -23.50
CA SER A 61 -15.04 -2.15 -24.43
C SER A 61 -14.84 -3.65 -24.20
N HIS A 62 -15.92 -4.41 -24.18
CA HIS A 62 -15.90 -5.84 -23.92
C HIS A 62 -14.90 -6.59 -24.84
N GLY A 63 -14.68 -6.05 -26.05
CA GLY A 63 -13.70 -6.54 -27.02
C GLY A 63 -12.24 -6.36 -26.64
N PHE A 64 -11.89 -5.46 -25.71
CA PHE A 64 -10.51 -5.33 -25.22
C PHE A 64 -10.05 -6.58 -24.45
N TYR A 65 -10.97 -7.24 -23.74
CA TYR A 65 -10.69 -8.45 -22.97
C TYR A 65 -10.86 -9.73 -23.80
N GLU A 66 -11.40 -9.64 -25.02
CA GLU A 66 -11.56 -10.79 -25.90
C GLU A 66 -10.21 -11.32 -26.37
N GLY A 67 -9.99 -12.63 -26.26
CA GLY A 67 -8.75 -13.28 -26.68
C GLY A 67 -7.59 -13.20 -25.69
N LEU A 68 -7.75 -12.54 -24.53
CA LEU A 68 -6.75 -12.61 -23.47
C LEU A 68 -6.69 -14.02 -22.87
N PRO A 69 -5.50 -14.50 -22.46
CA PRO A 69 -5.36 -15.71 -21.69
C PRO A 69 -6.25 -15.68 -20.45
N LYS A 70 -6.94 -16.79 -20.18
CA LYS A 70 -7.79 -16.96 -19.00
C LYS A 70 -7.24 -18.10 -18.17
N VAL A 71 -7.41 -17.98 -16.86
CA VAL A 71 -7.15 -19.09 -15.95
C VAL A 71 -8.14 -20.22 -16.21
N GLU A 72 -7.76 -21.44 -15.84
CA GLU A 72 -8.63 -22.61 -15.90
C GLU A 72 -9.85 -22.43 -14.97
N GLN A 73 -10.96 -23.10 -15.29
CA GLN A 73 -12.21 -22.93 -14.54
C GLN A 73 -12.08 -23.33 -13.07
N GLU A 74 -11.30 -24.38 -12.79
CA GLU A 74 -11.00 -24.82 -11.42
C GLU A 74 -10.21 -23.75 -10.65
N SER A 75 -9.13 -23.24 -11.24
CA SER A 75 -8.36 -22.12 -10.68
C SER A 75 -9.22 -20.88 -10.46
N SER A 76 -10.12 -20.56 -11.38
CA SER A 76 -11.06 -19.43 -11.21
C SER A 76 -11.93 -19.60 -9.97
N ALA A 77 -12.47 -20.80 -9.75
CA ALA A 77 -13.30 -21.10 -8.58
C ALA A 77 -12.49 -21.01 -7.27
N GLU A 78 -11.23 -21.44 -7.27
CA GLU A 78 -10.34 -21.31 -6.11
C GLU A 78 -10.01 -19.86 -5.77
N LEU A 79 -9.75 -19.01 -6.78
CA LEU A 79 -9.48 -17.59 -6.59
C LEU A 79 -10.68 -16.87 -5.95
N GLU A 80 -11.89 -17.26 -6.36
CA GLU A 80 -13.17 -16.69 -5.91
C GLU A 80 -13.70 -17.30 -4.60
N ALA A 81 -13.10 -18.37 -4.11
CA ALA A 81 -13.51 -19.01 -2.86
C ALA A 81 -13.40 -18.04 -1.66
N ASP A 82 -14.19 -18.26 -0.62
CA ASP A 82 -14.08 -17.43 0.59
C ASP A 82 -12.68 -17.50 1.20
N VAL A 83 -12.16 -16.35 1.66
CA VAL A 83 -10.92 -16.31 2.45
C VAL A 83 -11.11 -17.15 3.72
N SER A 84 -10.13 -17.96 4.09
CA SER A 84 -10.15 -18.78 5.29
C SER A 84 -9.29 -18.20 6.43
N LEU A 85 -9.56 -18.65 7.66
CA LEU A 85 -8.74 -18.28 8.82
C LEU A 85 -7.29 -18.75 8.68
N ASP A 86 -7.09 -19.94 8.10
CA ASP A 86 -5.77 -20.52 7.89
C ASP A 86 -4.95 -19.72 6.88
N GLU A 87 -5.57 -19.27 5.78
CA GLU A 87 -4.91 -18.39 4.82
C GLU A 87 -4.47 -17.07 5.46
N LEU A 88 -5.34 -16.45 6.26
CA LEU A 88 -4.97 -15.23 7.00
C LEU A 88 -3.84 -15.51 7.99
N HIS A 89 -3.91 -16.60 8.75
CA HIS A 89 -2.87 -16.92 9.73
C HIS A 89 -1.53 -17.19 9.05
N THR A 90 -1.52 -18.00 7.99
CA THR A 90 -0.33 -18.31 7.19
C THR A 90 0.26 -17.04 6.57
N ALA A 91 -0.59 -16.18 5.98
CA ALA A 91 -0.16 -14.90 5.44
C ALA A 91 0.46 -14.02 6.54
N LEU A 92 -0.20 -13.91 7.70
CA LEU A 92 0.27 -13.12 8.84
C LEU A 92 1.63 -13.60 9.35
N GLN A 93 1.83 -14.91 9.50
CA GLN A 93 3.12 -15.46 9.94
C GLN A 93 4.25 -15.14 8.94
N SER A 94 3.95 -15.12 7.64
CA SER A 94 4.91 -14.76 6.59
C SER A 94 5.26 -13.26 6.53
N MET A 95 4.47 -12.39 7.17
CA MET A 95 4.73 -10.95 7.16
C MET A 95 5.96 -10.60 8.02
N GLU A 96 6.79 -9.70 7.53
CA GLU A 96 7.97 -9.23 8.25
C GLU A 96 7.61 -8.33 9.44
N ASN A 97 8.34 -8.49 10.54
CA ASN A 97 8.26 -7.60 11.70
C ASN A 97 8.97 -6.26 11.43
N GLY A 98 8.72 -5.25 12.27
CA GLY A 98 9.37 -3.95 12.20
C GLY A 98 8.91 -3.06 11.04
N LYS A 99 7.77 -3.38 10.42
CA LYS A 99 7.17 -2.57 9.37
C LYS A 99 6.29 -1.47 9.95
N ALA A 100 6.26 -0.33 9.26
CA ALA A 100 5.46 0.81 9.70
C ALA A 100 3.95 0.45 9.69
N PRO A 101 3.23 0.71 10.80
CA PRO A 101 1.78 0.52 10.87
C PRO A 101 1.04 1.61 10.07
N GLY A 102 -0.29 1.49 10.03
CA GLY A 102 -1.16 2.55 9.53
C GLY A 102 -1.32 3.68 10.55
N ILE A 103 -2.38 4.48 10.37
CA ILE A 103 -2.70 5.61 11.27
C ILE A 103 -3.08 5.18 12.70
N ASP A 104 -3.54 3.94 12.85
CA ASP A 104 -3.91 3.31 14.12
C ASP A 104 -2.71 2.92 14.99
N GLY A 105 -1.51 2.83 14.40
CA GLY A 105 -0.31 2.41 15.10
C GLY A 105 -0.24 0.91 15.41
N LEU A 106 -1.09 0.06 14.81
CA LEU A 106 -1.10 -1.40 15.05
C LEU A 106 -0.16 -2.13 14.08
N PRO A 107 1.00 -2.61 14.51
CA PRO A 107 1.97 -3.28 13.64
C PRO A 107 1.65 -4.77 13.48
N VAL A 108 2.37 -5.46 12.58
CA VAL A 108 2.22 -6.91 12.32
C VAL A 108 2.35 -7.74 13.61
N GLU A 109 3.26 -7.35 14.49
CA GLU A 109 3.55 -8.02 15.76
C GLU A 109 2.35 -8.02 16.70
N PHE A 110 1.53 -6.97 16.67
CA PHE A 110 0.30 -6.91 17.43
C PHE A 110 -0.66 -8.03 16.99
N TYR A 111 -0.89 -8.15 15.67
CA TYR A 111 -1.76 -9.18 15.11
C TYR A 111 -1.21 -10.58 15.36
N LYS A 112 0.10 -10.80 15.21
CA LYS A 112 0.74 -12.10 15.52
C LYS A 112 0.53 -12.49 16.98
N THR A 113 0.63 -11.53 17.90
CA THR A 113 0.47 -11.78 19.34
C THR A 113 -0.98 -12.01 19.73
N MET A 114 -1.90 -11.22 19.16
CA MET A 114 -3.33 -11.23 19.50
C MET A 114 -4.16 -12.17 18.62
N TRP A 115 -3.54 -12.95 17.72
CA TRP A 115 -4.24 -13.77 16.73
C TRP A 115 -5.31 -14.68 17.33
N SER A 116 -4.98 -15.34 18.45
CA SER A 116 -5.91 -16.23 19.17
C SER A 116 -7.15 -15.53 19.72
N VAL A 117 -7.11 -14.21 19.89
CA VAL A 117 -8.22 -13.40 20.41
C VAL A 117 -9.01 -12.76 19.26
N MET A 118 -8.35 -12.26 18.22
CA MET A 118 -8.98 -11.39 17.21
C MET A 118 -9.08 -12.00 15.79
N GLY A 119 -8.47 -13.16 15.54
CA GLY A 119 -8.37 -13.72 14.19
C GLY A 119 -9.73 -14.00 13.54
N GLU A 120 -10.66 -14.53 14.31
CA GLU A 120 -12.03 -14.84 13.85
C GLU A 120 -12.83 -13.57 13.54
N ASP A 121 -12.77 -12.57 14.43
CA ASP A 121 -13.44 -11.28 14.21
C ASP A 121 -12.88 -10.58 12.97
N LEU A 122 -11.56 -10.63 12.77
CA LEU A 122 -10.91 -10.07 11.60
C LEU A 122 -11.36 -10.78 10.33
N LEU A 123 -11.44 -12.11 10.34
CA LEU A 123 -11.96 -12.90 9.22
C LEU A 123 -13.39 -12.49 8.85
N MET A 124 -14.26 -12.37 9.85
CA MET A 124 -15.66 -11.94 9.64
C MET A 124 -15.73 -10.57 8.95
N VAL A 125 -14.96 -9.58 9.45
CA VAL A 125 -14.92 -8.24 8.87
C VAL A 125 -14.42 -8.26 7.43
N LEU A 126 -13.36 -9.03 7.14
CA LEU A 126 -12.78 -9.10 5.80
C LEU A 126 -13.70 -9.82 4.81
N ARG A 127 -14.40 -10.89 5.23
CA ARG A 127 -15.40 -11.55 4.39
C ARG A 127 -16.57 -10.65 4.07
N ASP A 128 -17.14 -9.98 5.09
CA ASP A 128 -18.21 -8.99 4.88
C ASP A 128 -17.77 -7.89 3.90
N SER A 129 -16.52 -7.44 4.00
CA SER A 129 -15.95 -6.45 3.08
C SER A 129 -15.83 -6.95 1.64
N LEU A 130 -15.44 -8.21 1.44
CA LEU A 130 -15.32 -8.84 0.12
C LEU A 130 -16.69 -9.09 -0.51
N THR A 131 -17.65 -9.59 0.26
CA THR A 131 -19.02 -9.83 -0.19
C THR A 131 -19.77 -8.52 -0.46
N GLY A 132 -19.60 -7.52 0.41
CA GLY A 132 -20.23 -6.20 0.28
C GLY A 132 -19.51 -5.25 -0.68
N GLY A 133 -18.34 -5.62 -1.20
CA GLY A 133 -17.56 -4.79 -2.12
C GLY A 133 -17.00 -3.50 -1.50
N GLN A 134 -16.92 -3.42 -0.16
CA GLN A 134 -16.45 -2.22 0.53
C GLN A 134 -15.59 -2.56 1.73
N LEU A 135 -14.34 -2.09 1.70
CA LEU A 135 -13.41 -2.23 2.82
C LEU A 135 -13.81 -1.34 4.02
N PRO A 136 -13.39 -1.70 5.25
CA PRO A 136 -13.61 -0.87 6.43
C PRO A 136 -12.95 0.50 6.26
N LEU A 137 -13.46 1.51 6.97
CA LEU A 137 -12.92 2.87 6.86
C LEU A 137 -11.43 2.96 7.19
N SER A 138 -10.94 2.15 8.15
CA SER A 138 -9.51 2.06 8.49
C SER A 138 -8.66 1.63 7.29
N CYS A 139 -9.12 0.62 6.54
CA CYS A 139 -8.47 0.10 5.34
C CYS A 139 -8.56 1.05 4.13
N ARG A 140 -9.48 2.02 4.15
CA ARG A 140 -9.65 3.05 3.11
C ARG A 140 -8.95 4.37 3.41
N ARG A 141 -8.17 4.42 4.50
CA ARG A 141 -7.39 5.59 4.89
C ARG A 141 -5.91 5.25 4.91
N ALA A 142 -5.08 6.20 4.51
CA ALA A 142 -3.63 6.10 4.57
C ALA A 142 -3.03 7.38 5.12
N VAL A 143 -1.88 7.25 5.79
CA VAL A 143 -1.02 8.41 6.06
C VAL A 143 -0.03 8.52 4.91
N LEU A 144 0.00 9.67 4.24
CA LEU A 144 1.00 9.97 3.22
C LEU A 144 2.24 10.55 3.88
N THR A 145 3.38 9.91 3.66
CA THR A 145 4.70 10.48 3.94
C THR A 145 5.43 10.75 2.63
N LEU A 146 6.19 11.84 2.58
CA LEU A 146 6.95 12.23 1.39
C LEU A 146 8.44 11.89 1.58
N LEU A 147 9.01 11.14 0.65
CA LEU A 147 10.43 10.79 0.63
C LEU A 147 11.15 11.59 -0.45
N PRO A 148 12.33 12.17 -0.18
CA PRO A 148 13.06 12.93 -1.18
C PRO A 148 13.57 12.01 -2.30
N LYS A 149 13.38 12.41 -3.56
CA LYS A 149 14.00 11.82 -4.75
C LYS A 149 15.23 12.64 -5.15
N LYS A 150 15.92 12.25 -6.22
CA LYS A 150 16.93 13.09 -6.88
C LYS A 150 16.24 14.29 -7.55
N GLY A 151 16.91 15.44 -7.61
CA GLY A 151 16.40 16.66 -8.27
C GLY A 151 16.31 17.86 -7.32
N ASP A 152 15.67 18.94 -7.80
CA ASP A 152 15.38 20.13 -6.98
C ASP A 152 14.26 19.80 -5.97
N LEU A 153 14.62 19.69 -4.68
CA LEU A 153 13.67 19.37 -3.61
C LEU A 153 12.68 20.51 -3.31
N MET A 154 12.83 21.69 -3.92
CA MET A 154 11.77 22.69 -3.93
C MET A 154 10.61 22.29 -4.84
N GLU A 155 10.81 21.39 -5.80
CA GLU A 155 9.73 20.91 -6.68
C GLU A 155 9.03 19.69 -6.09
N ILE A 156 7.71 19.75 -5.94
CA ILE A 156 6.93 18.67 -5.32
C ILE A 156 7.04 17.31 -6.05
N LYS A 157 7.20 17.32 -7.38
CA LYS A 157 7.41 16.09 -8.19
C LYS A 157 8.67 15.31 -7.82
N ASN A 158 9.65 15.98 -7.18
CA ASN A 158 10.87 15.36 -6.68
C ASN A 158 10.70 14.78 -5.27
N TRP A 159 9.46 14.70 -4.78
CA TRP A 159 9.08 13.95 -3.59
C TRP A 159 8.25 12.74 -4.00
N ARG A 160 8.58 11.57 -3.44
CA ARG A 160 7.84 10.33 -3.64
C ARG A 160 6.82 10.18 -2.51
N PRO A 161 5.52 10.10 -2.80
CA PRO A 161 4.54 9.75 -1.79
C PRO A 161 4.67 8.27 -1.43
N VAL A 162 4.58 7.97 -0.15
CA VAL A 162 4.46 6.63 0.39
C VAL A 162 3.24 6.58 1.28
N SER A 163 2.31 5.70 0.95
CA SER A 163 1.09 5.46 1.71
C SER A 163 1.35 4.45 2.81
N LEU A 164 1.16 4.86 4.06
CA LEU A 164 1.16 3.98 5.22
C LEU A 164 -0.27 3.49 5.43
N LEU A 165 -0.54 2.28 4.93
CA LEU A 165 -1.81 1.57 5.07
C LEU A 165 -1.85 0.79 6.38
N CYS A 166 -3.05 0.55 6.92
CA CYS A 166 -3.22 -0.33 8.07
C CYS A 166 -2.76 -1.77 7.76
N THR A 167 -2.55 -2.55 8.82
CA THR A 167 -1.95 -3.88 8.71
C THR A 167 -2.93 -4.90 8.15
N GLU A 168 -4.22 -4.73 8.43
CA GLU A 168 -5.33 -5.55 7.94
C GLU A 168 -5.45 -5.46 6.42
N TYR A 169 -5.32 -4.25 5.86
CA TYR A 169 -5.26 -4.06 4.41
C TYR A 169 -4.09 -4.85 3.80
N LYS A 170 -2.90 -4.74 4.42
CA LYS A 170 -1.69 -5.44 3.95
C LYS A 170 -1.84 -6.95 4.07
N LEU A 171 -2.49 -7.43 5.13
CA LEU A 171 -2.77 -8.84 5.36
C LEU A 171 -3.71 -9.40 4.28
N LEU A 172 -4.84 -8.74 4.03
CA LEU A 172 -5.76 -9.16 2.97
C LEU A 172 -5.06 -9.12 1.60
N SER A 173 -4.31 -8.06 1.31
CA SER A 173 -3.54 -7.95 0.06
C SER A 173 -2.54 -9.10 -0.09
N LYS A 174 -1.89 -9.53 1.00
CA LYS A 174 -0.96 -10.66 1.00
C LYS A 174 -1.67 -11.96 0.68
N VAL A 175 -2.83 -12.23 1.27
CA VAL A 175 -3.66 -13.41 0.95
C VAL A 175 -4.01 -13.43 -0.53
N LEU A 176 -4.56 -12.33 -1.05
CA LEU A 176 -4.95 -12.24 -2.46
C LEU A 176 -3.75 -12.38 -3.40
N ALA A 177 -2.61 -11.76 -3.08
CA ALA A 177 -1.39 -11.91 -3.86
C ALA A 177 -0.86 -13.34 -3.85
N THR A 178 -0.97 -14.05 -2.73
CA THR A 178 -0.61 -15.48 -2.63
C THR A 178 -1.51 -16.33 -3.53
N ARG A 179 -2.83 -16.12 -3.52
CA ARG A 179 -3.76 -16.82 -4.43
C ARG A 179 -3.42 -16.57 -5.90
N LEU A 180 -3.22 -15.31 -6.28
CA LEU A 180 -2.91 -14.93 -7.66
C LEU A 180 -1.58 -15.51 -8.15
N ARG A 181 -0.59 -15.67 -7.26
CA ARG A 181 0.70 -16.25 -7.62
C ARG A 181 0.57 -17.69 -8.13
N GLU A 182 -0.29 -18.50 -7.53
CA GLU A 182 -0.43 -19.93 -7.87
C GLU A 182 -0.94 -20.14 -9.31
N VAL A 183 -1.66 -19.15 -9.86
CA VAL A 183 -2.28 -19.22 -11.20
C VAL A 183 -1.57 -18.35 -12.23
N MET A 184 -0.63 -17.50 -11.81
CA MET A 184 -0.02 -16.45 -12.64
C MET A 184 0.64 -17.01 -13.90
N GLY A 185 1.27 -18.18 -13.80
CA GLY A 185 1.92 -18.87 -14.92
C GLY A 185 0.97 -19.31 -16.04
N GLN A 186 -0.34 -19.36 -15.80
CA GLN A 186 -1.33 -19.70 -16.83
C GLN A 186 -1.59 -18.54 -17.81
N VAL A 187 -1.40 -17.30 -17.35
CA VAL A 187 -1.83 -16.09 -18.07
C VAL A 187 -0.70 -15.11 -18.39
N ILE A 188 0.43 -15.19 -17.67
CA ILE A 188 1.58 -14.32 -17.89
C ILE A 188 2.56 -14.96 -18.89
N HIS A 189 2.89 -14.21 -19.94
CA HIS A 189 3.91 -14.62 -20.91
C HIS A 189 5.32 -14.57 -20.29
N ARG A 190 6.19 -15.52 -20.66
CA ARG A 190 7.57 -15.65 -20.15
C ARG A 190 8.46 -14.41 -20.29
N ASP A 191 8.12 -13.52 -21.21
CA ASP A 191 8.89 -12.28 -21.43
C ASP A 191 8.56 -11.20 -20.38
N GLN A 192 7.45 -11.35 -19.64
CA GLN A 192 7.12 -10.50 -18.51
C GLN A 192 7.92 -10.95 -17.29
N THR A 193 8.95 -10.19 -16.96
CA THR A 193 9.91 -10.52 -15.88
C THR A 193 9.81 -9.59 -14.67
N TYR A 194 9.08 -8.48 -14.80
CA TYR A 194 8.93 -7.51 -13.72
C TYR A 194 7.80 -7.91 -12.77
N CYS A 195 8.12 -8.07 -11.48
CA CYS A 195 7.17 -8.44 -10.41
C CYS A 195 6.46 -9.79 -10.61
N VAL A 196 7.02 -10.69 -11.42
CA VAL A 196 6.57 -12.09 -11.55
C VAL A 196 7.45 -12.94 -10.63
N PRO A 197 6.87 -13.64 -9.63
CA PRO A 197 7.63 -14.54 -8.76
C PRO A 197 8.25 -15.69 -9.57
N ASP A 198 9.45 -16.15 -9.15
CA ASP A 198 10.08 -17.36 -9.68
C ASP A 198 9.30 -18.63 -9.30
#